data_AF-A0A931ZLQ1-F1
#
_entry.id   AF-A0A931ZLQ1-F1
#
_cell.length_a   1.000
_cell.length_b   1.000
_cell.length_c   1.000
_cell.angle_alpha   90.00
_cell.angle_beta   90.00
_cell.angle_gamma   90.00
#
_symmetry.space_group_name_H-M   'P 1'
#
loop_
_entity.id
_entity.type
_entity.pdbx_description
1 polymer ?
#
loop_
_entity_poly.entity_id
_entity_poly.type
_entity_poly.pdbx_seq_one_letter_code
_entity_poly.pdbx_strand_id
1 'polypeptide(L)'
;MEKIGLKSRMKKVETSKSDKQTEKIGQKLAKSLKGGDIVALYGDLGAGKTVFVKGIARGLGIKKRILSPTFVFIRSYPLTSGKQLYHVDLYRGQSRQDFEALGLSEIFSKNNIVVIEWAEKLKDTLPKNRIDIHIKKEGEKIRRINITHKHSNVSIYRYIKLEEDEILKKGGVVIFPTDTVYGIGCRYDDKKAVNRIYKIKDRPKSQPFPYLVSNIQQVKKIADVTPIAQELIDKHWPGGLTIILKSRHNQKIGFRMPNHKELLLVIDMLGVPIIGTSANFHGQPPPASFDELDPKLIQLADFVIGGRAGGGIESTVVDTTVDPIKILRKGAIAL
;
A
#
# COMPACT_ATOMS: atom_id res chain seq x y z
N MET A 1 10.64 28.92 3.36
CA MET A 1 9.95 27.84 2.62
C MET A 1 9.62 26.74 3.63
N GLU A 2 8.33 26.51 3.86
CA GLU A 2 7.79 25.75 4.99
C GLU A 2 8.17 24.26 4.97
N LYS A 3 8.43 23.73 6.18
CA LYS A 3 8.69 22.33 6.48
C LYS A 3 7.57 21.42 5.94
N ILE A 4 7.86 20.59 4.94
CA ILE A 4 6.96 19.52 4.50
C ILE A 4 7.12 18.34 5.46
N GLY A 5 6.41 18.43 6.59
CA GLY A 5 6.25 17.35 7.55
C GLY A 5 5.28 16.27 7.06
N LEU A 6 5.47 15.05 7.58
CA LEU A 6 4.60 13.88 7.54
C LEU A 6 3.16 14.20 7.06
N LYS A 7 2.73 13.62 5.92
CA LYS A 7 1.34 13.75 5.44
C LYS A 7 0.37 13.38 6.56
N SER A 8 -0.32 14.40 7.03
CA SER A 8 -1.19 14.42 8.19
C SER A 8 -2.44 13.58 7.93
N ARG A 9 -3.00 13.01 9.01
CA ARG A 9 -4.40 12.56 9.02
C ARG A 9 -5.26 13.74 8.52
N MET A 10 -5.89 13.63 7.36
CA MET A 10 -6.89 14.60 6.94
C MET A 10 -8.04 14.55 7.94
N LYS A 11 -8.09 15.59 8.79
CA LYS A 11 -9.12 15.79 9.80
C LYS A 11 -10.02 16.91 9.34
N LYS A 12 -11.32 16.64 9.31
CA LYS A 12 -12.34 17.64 9.03
C LYS A 12 -13.33 17.66 10.18
N VAL A 13 -13.74 18.85 10.60
CA VAL A 13 -14.75 19.04 11.64
C VAL A 13 -15.95 19.72 11.00
N GLU A 14 -17.14 19.17 11.24
CA GLU A 14 -18.41 19.72 10.78
C GLU A 14 -19.33 19.90 12.00
N THR A 15 -20.12 20.97 12.02
CA THR A 15 -21.11 21.21 13.06
C THR A 15 -22.50 20.96 12.51
N SER A 16 -23.31 20.20 13.24
CA SER A 16 -24.70 19.92 12.93
C SER A 16 -25.62 20.44 14.03
N LYS A 17 -26.73 21.10 13.66
CA LYS A 17 -27.75 21.63 14.57
C LYS A 17 -29.08 20.89 14.47
N SER A 18 -29.15 19.80 13.69
CA SER A 18 -30.36 18.99 13.52
C SER A 18 -30.07 17.64 12.87
N ASP A 19 -30.99 16.70 13.00
CA ASP A 19 -30.90 15.39 12.34
C ASP A 19 -30.82 15.55 10.81
N LYS A 20 -31.58 16.48 10.22
CA LYS A 20 -31.52 16.80 8.79
C LYS A 20 -30.13 17.31 8.36
N GLN A 21 -29.45 18.08 9.20
CA GLN A 21 -28.07 18.50 8.92
C GLN A 21 -27.08 17.36 9.08
N THR A 22 -27.23 16.51 10.11
CA THR A 22 -26.39 15.32 10.31
C THR A 22 -26.50 14.39 9.10
N GLU A 23 -27.72 14.20 8.59
CA GLU A 23 -28.00 13.43 7.39
C GLU A 23 -27.35 14.04 6.14
N LYS A 24 -27.44 15.37 5.96
CA LYS A 24 -26.76 16.07 4.85
C LYS A 24 -25.24 15.90 4.88
N ILE A 25 -24.63 15.89 6.07
CA ILE A 25 -23.18 15.66 6.21
C ILE A 25 -22.83 14.25 5.78
N GLY A 26 -23.60 13.24 6.21
CA GLY A 26 -23.45 11.85 5.74
C GLY A 26 -23.62 11.73 4.22
N GLN A 27 -24.61 12.42 3.65
CA GLN A 27 -24.85 12.45 2.20
C GLN A 27 -23.69 13.08 1.43
N LYS A 28 -23.06 14.13 1.98
CA LYS A 28 -21.88 14.76 1.38
C LYS A 28 -20.68 13.82 1.39
N LEU A 29 -20.45 13.11 2.50
CA LEU A 29 -19.39 12.09 2.61
C LEU A 29 -19.60 10.95 1.61
N ALA A 30 -20.84 10.51 1.40
CA ALA A 30 -21.17 9.42 0.48
C ALA A 30 -20.62 9.61 -0.93
N LYS A 31 -20.55 10.87 -1.41
CA LYS A 31 -20.08 11.20 -2.77
C LYS A 31 -18.62 10.81 -3.03
N SER A 32 -17.81 10.71 -1.97
CA SER A 32 -16.41 10.28 -2.09
C SER A 32 -16.21 8.80 -1.79
N LEU A 33 -17.26 8.07 -1.38
CA LEU A 33 -17.14 6.66 -1.02
C LEU A 33 -17.09 5.77 -2.26
N LYS A 34 -16.23 4.75 -2.22
CA LYS A 34 -16.08 3.71 -3.23
C LYS A 34 -16.11 2.32 -2.57
N GLY A 35 -16.36 1.30 -3.37
CA GLY A 35 -16.23 -0.10 -2.91
C GLY A 35 -14.84 -0.35 -2.31
N GLY A 36 -14.82 -1.06 -1.18
CA GLY A 36 -13.66 -1.22 -0.31
C GLY A 36 -13.60 -0.23 0.86
N ASP A 37 -14.38 0.86 0.83
CA ASP A 37 -14.35 1.84 1.91
C ASP A 37 -15.11 1.36 3.15
N ILE A 38 -14.49 1.57 4.31
CA ILE A 38 -15.04 1.28 5.62
C ILE A 38 -15.20 2.59 6.39
N VAL A 39 -16.39 2.83 6.93
CA VAL A 39 -16.73 4.00 7.75
C VAL A 39 -17.03 3.52 9.16
N ALA A 40 -16.17 3.87 10.11
CA ALA A 40 -16.29 3.53 11.52
C ALA A 40 -16.93 4.70 12.30
N LEU A 41 -18.11 4.48 12.88
CA LEU A 41 -18.87 5.47 13.62
C LEU A 41 -18.72 5.28 15.12
N TYR A 42 -18.35 6.37 15.79
CA TYR A 42 -18.14 6.48 17.23
C TYR A 42 -19.02 7.58 17.82
N GLY A 43 -19.50 7.38 19.05
CA GLY A 43 -20.25 8.37 19.81
C GLY A 43 -21.31 7.74 20.70
N ASP A 44 -21.85 8.51 21.63
CA ASP A 44 -22.78 8.00 22.65
C ASP A 44 -24.14 7.57 22.09
N LEU A 45 -24.96 6.99 22.95
CA LEU A 45 -26.34 6.64 22.63
C LEU A 45 -27.12 7.90 22.20
N GLY A 46 -27.82 7.79 21.07
CA GLY A 46 -28.55 8.92 20.49
C GLY A 46 -27.67 10.05 19.93
N ALA A 47 -26.36 9.87 19.77
CA ALA A 47 -25.48 10.86 19.14
C ALA A 47 -25.87 11.18 17.68
N GLY A 48 -26.60 10.28 17.01
CA GLY A 48 -27.03 10.44 15.62
C GLY A 48 -26.27 9.57 14.63
N LYS A 49 -25.60 8.51 15.09
CA LYS A 49 -24.88 7.54 14.24
C LYS A 49 -25.76 6.98 13.12
N THR A 50 -26.91 6.39 13.44
CA THR A 50 -27.88 5.90 12.44
C THR A 50 -28.43 7.00 11.52
N VAL A 51 -28.57 8.25 12.02
CA VAL A 51 -28.97 9.40 11.18
C VAL A 51 -27.88 9.72 10.14
N PHE A 52 -26.61 9.62 10.54
CA PHE A 52 -25.48 9.75 9.63
C PHE A 52 -25.47 8.63 8.57
N VAL A 53 -25.73 7.38 8.97
CA VAL A 53 -25.83 6.23 8.03
C VAL A 53 -26.95 6.42 7.00
N LYS A 54 -28.12 6.93 7.43
CA LYS A 54 -29.22 7.29 6.50
C LYS A 54 -28.75 8.31 5.45
N GLY A 55 -27.96 9.29 5.88
CA GLY A 55 -27.33 10.27 4.99
C GLY A 55 -26.43 9.62 3.97
N ILE A 56 -25.55 8.73 4.41
CA ILE A 56 -24.66 7.96 3.53
C ILE A 56 -25.49 7.20 2.49
N ALA A 57 -26.46 6.41 2.93
CA ALA A 57 -27.27 5.59 2.05
C ALA A 57 -28.03 6.42 0.99
N ARG A 58 -28.61 7.56 1.39
CA ARG A 58 -29.24 8.50 0.44
C ARG A 58 -28.24 9.05 -0.57
N GLY A 59 -27.03 9.39 -0.12
CA GLY A 59 -25.96 9.87 -1.01
C GLY A 59 -25.45 8.82 -1.98
N LEU A 60 -25.56 7.54 -1.63
CA LEU A 60 -25.30 6.39 -2.50
C LEU A 60 -26.49 6.02 -3.41
N GLY A 61 -27.59 6.78 -3.36
CA GLY A 61 -28.76 6.57 -4.22
C GLY A 61 -29.77 5.55 -3.70
N ILE A 62 -29.65 5.07 -2.46
CA ILE A 62 -30.63 4.14 -1.88
C ILE A 62 -31.91 4.90 -1.53
N LYS A 63 -33.00 4.58 -2.23
CA LYS A 63 -34.33 5.17 -2.00
C LYS A 63 -35.13 4.47 -0.89
N LYS A 64 -34.76 3.21 -0.55
CA LYS A 64 -35.42 2.44 0.50
C LYS A 64 -35.17 3.06 1.88
N ARG A 65 -36.12 2.87 2.79
CA ARG A 65 -35.96 3.27 4.20
C ARG A 65 -34.83 2.46 4.82
N ILE A 66 -33.82 3.15 5.36
CA ILE A 66 -32.74 2.52 6.12
C ILE A 66 -33.22 2.27 7.55
N LEU A 67 -33.14 1.01 7.95
CA LEU A 67 -33.46 0.55 9.29
C LEU A 67 -32.16 0.31 10.06
N SER A 68 -32.15 0.68 11.35
CA SER A 68 -31.03 0.32 12.22
C SER A 68 -30.99 -1.20 12.38
N PRO A 69 -29.84 -1.86 12.16
CA PRO A 69 -29.69 -3.30 12.32
C PRO A 69 -29.55 -3.71 13.80
N THR A 70 -30.10 -2.95 14.73
CA THR A 70 -29.95 -3.14 16.18
C THR A 70 -30.37 -4.54 16.69
N PHE A 71 -31.20 -5.28 15.95
CA PHE A 71 -31.61 -6.65 16.29
C PHE A 71 -31.00 -7.75 15.39
N VAL A 72 -30.39 -7.37 14.26
CA VAL A 72 -29.86 -8.32 13.25
C VAL A 72 -28.37 -8.17 13.02
N PHE A 73 -27.71 -7.25 13.73
CA PHE A 73 -26.31 -6.81 13.63
C PHE A 73 -25.89 -6.25 12.27
N ILE A 74 -26.33 -6.83 11.16
CA ILE A 74 -25.95 -6.46 9.79
C ILE A 74 -27.19 -6.36 8.90
N ARG A 75 -27.25 -5.31 8.08
CA ARG A 75 -28.18 -5.20 6.94
C ARG A 75 -27.40 -4.84 5.68
N SER A 76 -27.75 -5.44 4.56
CA SER A 76 -27.20 -5.11 3.25
C SER A 76 -28.23 -4.38 2.39
N TYR A 77 -27.74 -3.46 1.56
CA TYR A 77 -28.54 -2.68 0.64
C TYR A 77 -27.85 -2.62 -0.73
N PRO A 78 -28.50 -3.06 -1.81
CA PRO A 78 -27.91 -3.03 -3.14
C PRO A 78 -27.81 -1.62 -3.70
N LEU A 79 -26.70 -1.36 -4.37
CA LEU A 79 -26.42 -0.13 -5.11
C LEU A 79 -26.58 -0.38 -6.61
N THR A 80 -26.95 0.66 -7.35
CA THR A 80 -27.13 0.58 -8.82
C THR A 80 -25.84 0.22 -9.57
N SER A 81 -24.68 0.41 -8.95
CA SER A 81 -23.37 0.04 -9.50
C SER A 81 -23.04 -1.46 -9.42
N GLY A 82 -23.95 -2.30 -8.90
CA GLY A 82 -23.70 -3.72 -8.61
C GLY A 82 -22.93 -3.96 -7.30
N LYS A 83 -22.61 -2.89 -6.57
CA LYS A 83 -21.98 -2.93 -5.23
C LYS A 83 -23.02 -3.03 -4.12
N GLN A 84 -22.57 -3.31 -2.90
CA GLN A 84 -23.42 -3.39 -1.71
C GLN A 84 -23.03 -2.33 -0.67
N LEU A 85 -24.01 -1.73 0.00
CA LEU A 85 -23.81 -1.04 1.28
C LEU A 85 -24.17 -1.99 2.42
N TYR A 86 -23.21 -2.27 3.30
CA TYR A 86 -23.45 -2.97 4.56
C TYR A 86 -23.53 -1.96 5.70
N HIS A 87 -24.61 -2.02 6.45
CA HIS A 87 -24.80 -1.30 7.69
C HIS A 87 -24.68 -2.30 8.84
N VAL A 88 -23.68 -2.10 9.69
CA VAL A 88 -23.38 -2.93 10.86
C VAL A 88 -23.64 -2.10 12.13
N ASP A 89 -24.34 -2.66 13.12
CA ASP A 89 -24.59 -2.04 14.42
C ASP A 89 -24.18 -3.01 15.53
N LEU A 90 -23.09 -2.67 16.23
CA LEU A 90 -22.49 -3.52 17.25
C LEU A 90 -22.95 -3.17 18.67
N TYR A 91 -23.98 -2.35 18.86
CA TYR A 91 -24.41 -1.86 20.18
C TYR A 91 -24.58 -2.96 21.23
N ARG A 92 -25.04 -4.16 20.84
CA ARG A 92 -25.32 -5.29 21.75
C ARG A 92 -24.22 -6.36 21.86
N GLY A 93 -23.28 -6.43 20.92
CA GLY A 93 -22.23 -7.47 20.95
C GLY A 93 -21.24 -7.23 22.09
N GLN A 94 -20.84 -8.28 22.81
CA GLN A 94 -19.98 -8.15 23.99
C GLN A 94 -18.72 -9.01 23.94
N SER A 95 -18.68 -10.06 23.10
CA SER A 95 -17.56 -11.00 23.04
C SER A 95 -16.81 -10.96 21.70
N ARG A 96 -15.53 -11.32 21.70
CA ARG A 96 -14.72 -11.45 20.47
C ARG A 96 -15.26 -12.54 19.53
N GLN A 97 -15.85 -13.59 20.11
CA GLN A 97 -16.50 -14.69 19.38
C GLN A 97 -17.77 -14.22 18.65
N ASP A 98 -18.53 -13.29 19.22
CA ASP A 98 -19.71 -12.70 18.56
C ASP A 98 -19.32 -12.06 17.23
N PHE A 99 -18.17 -11.38 17.16
CA PHE A 99 -17.73 -10.67 15.95
C PHE A 99 -17.13 -11.57 14.87
N GLU A 100 -16.53 -12.70 15.26
CA GLU A 100 -16.03 -13.72 14.31
C GLU A 100 -17.22 -14.40 13.60
N ALA A 101 -18.32 -14.66 14.32
CA ALA A 101 -19.55 -15.23 13.77
C ALA A 101 -20.32 -14.28 12.83
N LEU A 102 -20.04 -12.97 12.87
CA LEU A 102 -20.71 -11.97 12.02
C LEU A 102 -20.26 -12.01 10.54
N GLY A 103 -19.23 -12.77 10.19
CA GLY A 103 -18.72 -12.84 8.81
C GLY A 103 -18.14 -11.51 8.31
N LEU A 104 -17.62 -10.66 9.22
CA LEU A 104 -17.13 -9.32 8.87
C LEU A 104 -15.99 -9.35 7.82
N SER A 105 -15.16 -10.40 7.86
CA SER A 105 -14.09 -10.64 6.89
C SER A 105 -14.61 -10.74 5.44
N GLU A 106 -15.79 -11.33 5.24
CA GLU A 106 -16.40 -11.51 3.91
C GLU A 106 -16.99 -10.20 3.38
N ILE A 107 -17.54 -9.37 4.27
CA ILE A 107 -18.11 -8.09 3.86
C ILE A 107 -17.05 -7.00 3.68
N PHE A 108 -15.86 -7.12 4.29
CA PHE A 108 -14.69 -6.24 4.07
C PHE A 108 -14.04 -6.52 2.70
N SER A 109 -14.82 -6.33 1.64
CA SER A 109 -14.42 -6.63 0.27
C SER A 109 -14.37 -5.40 -0.62
N LYS A 110 -13.66 -5.55 -1.73
CA LYS A 110 -13.51 -4.59 -2.82
C LYS A 110 -14.84 -4.07 -3.41
N ASN A 111 -15.90 -4.85 -3.29
CA ASN A 111 -17.21 -4.58 -3.88
C ASN A 111 -18.21 -3.97 -2.90
N ASN A 112 -17.81 -3.77 -1.64
CA ASN A 112 -18.71 -3.37 -0.57
C ASN A 112 -18.31 -2.02 0.02
N ILE A 113 -19.28 -1.21 0.38
CA ILE A 113 -19.10 -0.08 1.29
C ILE A 113 -19.63 -0.54 2.64
N VAL A 114 -18.84 -0.44 3.70
CA VAL A 114 -19.23 -0.94 5.02
C VAL A 114 -19.28 0.21 6.01
N VAL A 115 -20.40 0.40 6.69
CA VAL A 115 -20.59 1.42 7.72
C VAL A 115 -20.89 0.73 9.03
N ILE A 116 -20.05 0.95 10.04
CA ILE A 116 -20.07 0.23 11.32
C ILE A 116 -20.37 1.22 12.45
N GLU A 117 -21.50 1.05 13.13
CA GLU A 117 -21.80 1.74 14.39
C GLU A 117 -21.18 1.00 15.57
N TRP A 118 -20.71 1.77 16.57
CA TRP A 118 -20.04 1.24 17.78
C TRP A 118 -18.74 0.50 17.41
N ALA A 119 -18.00 1.10 16.48
CA ALA A 119 -16.80 0.52 15.89
C ALA A 119 -15.70 0.23 16.92
N GLU A 120 -15.69 0.93 18.06
CA GLU A 120 -14.76 0.69 19.17
C GLU A 120 -14.76 -0.75 19.69
N LYS A 121 -15.88 -1.48 19.52
CA LYS A 121 -16.00 -2.87 19.96
C LYS A 121 -15.14 -3.84 19.17
N LEU A 122 -14.80 -3.49 17.93
CA LEU A 122 -13.95 -4.31 17.07
C LEU A 122 -12.46 -4.19 17.43
N LYS A 123 -12.04 -3.15 18.18
CA LYS A 123 -10.65 -2.97 18.61
C LYS A 123 -9.64 -3.21 17.46
N ASP A 124 -8.81 -4.24 17.57
CA ASP A 124 -7.75 -4.58 16.62
C ASP A 124 -8.26 -5.25 15.32
N THR A 125 -9.53 -5.67 15.27
CA THR A 125 -10.13 -6.25 14.05
C THR A 125 -10.60 -5.18 13.08
N LEU A 126 -10.65 -3.90 13.50
CA LEU A 126 -10.97 -2.80 12.59
C LEU A 126 -9.91 -2.69 11.48
N PRO A 127 -10.34 -2.64 10.22
CA PRO A 127 -9.43 -2.38 9.12
C PRO A 127 -8.64 -1.09 9.34
N LYS A 128 -7.33 -1.15 9.11
CA LYS A 128 -6.42 -0.01 9.33
C LYS A 128 -6.67 1.14 8.35
N ASN A 129 -7.14 0.85 7.14
CA ASN A 129 -7.61 1.84 6.17
C ASN A 129 -9.13 1.99 6.29
N ARG A 130 -9.58 3.14 6.79
CA ARG A 130 -10.99 3.44 7.07
C ARG A 130 -11.21 4.93 7.29
N ILE A 131 -12.47 5.34 7.40
CA ILE A 131 -12.86 6.69 7.78
C ILE A 131 -13.48 6.62 9.17
N ASP A 132 -12.82 7.25 10.15
CA ASP A 132 -13.36 7.37 11.51
C ASP A 132 -14.25 8.61 11.60
N ILE A 133 -15.48 8.42 12.05
CA ILE A 133 -16.47 9.47 12.26
C ILE A 133 -16.84 9.50 13.75
N HIS A 134 -16.40 10.54 14.47
CA HIS A 134 -16.77 10.73 15.87
C HIS A 134 -17.85 11.79 15.97
N ILE A 135 -19.01 11.41 16.50
CA ILE A 135 -20.16 12.30 16.69
C ILE A 135 -20.32 12.58 18.19
N LYS A 136 -20.09 13.83 18.59
CA LYS A 136 -20.24 14.29 19.98
C LYS A 136 -21.40 15.28 20.09
N LYS A 137 -22.26 15.12 21.08
CA LYS A 137 -23.29 16.12 21.43
C LYS A 137 -22.63 17.29 22.19
N GLU A 138 -22.96 18.52 21.81
CA GLU A 138 -22.45 19.75 22.44
C GLU A 138 -23.60 20.68 22.87
N GLY A 139 -24.75 20.08 23.20
CA GLY A 139 -26.00 20.75 23.53
C GLY A 139 -27.18 19.92 23.04
N GLU A 140 -28.41 20.40 23.28
CA GLU A 140 -29.62 19.63 22.92
C GLU A 140 -29.72 19.33 21.41
N LYS A 141 -29.36 20.29 20.57
CA LYS A 141 -29.49 20.17 19.10
C LYS A 141 -28.14 20.15 18.37
N ILE A 142 -27.06 20.49 19.06
CA ILE A 142 -25.74 20.71 18.46
C ILE A 142 -24.91 19.43 18.57
N ARG A 143 -24.31 19.04 17.45
CA ARG A 143 -23.39 17.91 17.34
C ARG A 143 -22.13 18.37 16.62
N ARG A 144 -20.97 17.99 17.16
CA ARG A 144 -19.68 18.10 16.50
C ARG A 144 -19.34 16.76 15.86
N ILE A 145 -19.11 16.78 14.55
CA ILE A 145 -18.77 15.58 13.77
C ILE A 145 -17.33 15.70 13.30
N ASN A 146 -16.46 14.88 13.86
CA ASN A 146 -15.06 14.80 13.46
C ASN A 146 -14.87 13.64 12.47
N ILE A 147 -14.41 13.96 11.27
CA ILE A 147 -14.13 13.02 10.19
C ILE A 147 -12.62 12.89 10.08
N THR A 148 -12.09 11.69 10.29
CA THR A 148 -10.66 11.40 10.20
C THR A 148 -10.43 10.25 9.23
N HIS A 149 -9.66 10.49 8.18
CA HIS A 149 -9.21 9.41 7.31
C HIS A 149 -8.04 8.68 7.98
N LYS A 150 -8.26 7.40 8.30
CA LYS A 150 -7.24 6.48 8.81
C LYS A 150 -6.72 5.68 7.64
N HIS A 151 -5.42 5.60 7.57
CA HIS A 151 -4.74 4.87 6.52
C HIS A 151 -3.71 3.96 7.17
N SER A 152 -3.77 2.67 6.89
CA SER A 152 -2.61 1.80 7.07
C SER A 152 -1.57 2.17 6.03
N ASN A 153 -0.33 2.34 6.47
CA ASN A 153 0.86 2.33 5.62
C ASN A 153 1.06 0.98 4.87
N VAL A 154 0.06 0.10 4.84
CA VAL A 154 0.15 -1.27 4.30
C VAL A 154 -0.99 -1.59 3.31
N SER A 155 -2.06 -0.78 3.20
CA SER A 155 -3.21 -1.13 2.32
C SER A 155 -3.75 0.00 1.44
N ILE A 156 -3.11 1.17 1.45
CA ILE A 156 -3.30 2.19 0.40
C ILE A 156 -2.73 1.71 -0.95
N TYR A 157 -1.61 0.99 -0.92
CA TYR A 157 -0.87 0.55 -2.10
C TYR A 157 -1.68 -0.35 -3.05
N ARG A 158 -2.77 -0.98 -2.59
CA ARG A 158 -3.59 -1.90 -3.42
C ARG A 158 -4.74 -1.21 -4.17
N TYR A 159 -4.95 0.10 -3.96
CA TYR A 159 -6.18 0.79 -4.37
C TYR A 159 -6.07 2.26 -4.77
N ILE A 160 -4.91 2.85 -4.57
CA ILE A 160 -4.50 4.03 -5.31
C ILE A 160 -3.66 3.46 -6.46
N LYS A 161 -3.98 3.78 -7.72
CA LYS A 161 -2.97 3.69 -8.78
C LYS A 161 -1.79 4.50 -8.25
N LEU A 162 -0.74 3.83 -7.78
CA LEU A 162 0.45 4.53 -7.33
C LEU A 162 0.93 5.24 -8.59
N GLU A 163 1.13 6.56 -8.55
CA GLU A 163 1.61 7.29 -9.73
C GLU A 163 2.84 6.56 -10.33
N GLU A 164 3.64 5.97 -9.46
CA GLU A 164 4.74 5.03 -9.69
C GLU A 164 4.41 3.83 -10.60
N ASP A 165 3.30 3.10 -10.35
CA ASP A 165 2.97 1.89 -11.11
C ASP A 165 2.52 2.24 -12.53
N GLU A 166 1.77 3.33 -12.69
CA GLU A 166 1.40 3.86 -14.00
C GLU A 166 2.62 4.45 -14.73
N ILE A 167 3.53 5.11 -14.03
CA ILE A 167 4.78 5.62 -14.59
C ILE A 167 5.64 4.46 -15.09
N LEU A 168 5.83 3.42 -14.27
CA LEU A 168 6.57 2.22 -14.66
C LEU A 168 5.89 1.50 -15.83
N LYS A 169 4.56 1.37 -15.84
CA LYS A 169 3.80 0.82 -16.99
C LYS A 169 3.99 1.61 -18.29
N LYS A 170 4.20 2.93 -18.18
CA LYS A 170 4.47 3.82 -19.33
C LYS A 170 5.95 3.89 -19.71
N GLY A 171 6.81 3.07 -19.12
CA GLY A 171 8.25 3.05 -19.41
C GLY A 171 9.07 4.11 -18.66
N GLY A 172 8.51 4.64 -17.58
CA GLY A 172 9.19 5.63 -16.74
C GLY A 172 10.27 5.03 -15.83
N VAL A 173 11.11 5.92 -15.30
CA VAL A 173 12.20 5.63 -14.35
C VAL A 173 11.81 6.19 -12.98
N VAL A 174 11.91 5.35 -11.95
CA VAL A 174 11.50 5.68 -10.59
C VAL A 174 12.66 5.50 -9.62
N ILE A 175 12.83 6.44 -8.70
CA ILE A 175 13.70 6.31 -7.52
C ILE A 175 12.87 5.78 -6.36
N PHE A 176 13.38 4.81 -5.60
CA PHE A 176 12.64 4.15 -4.52
C PHE A 176 13.53 3.72 -3.36
N PRO A 177 13.03 3.74 -2.11
CA PRO A 177 13.74 3.18 -0.97
C PRO A 177 13.74 1.65 -1.01
N THR A 178 14.79 1.05 -0.44
CA THR A 178 14.87 -0.40 -0.18
C THR A 178 15.33 -0.65 1.26
N ASP A 179 15.32 -1.89 1.71
CA ASP A 179 15.92 -2.31 2.98
C ASP A 179 17.45 -2.12 3.06
N THR A 180 18.11 -1.73 1.97
CA THR A 180 19.56 -1.43 1.95
C THR A 180 19.85 0.06 1.73
N VAL A 181 19.60 0.54 0.52
CA VAL A 181 19.93 1.90 0.03
C VAL A 181 18.82 2.36 -0.91
N TYR A 182 18.75 3.65 -1.23
CA TYR A 182 17.87 4.11 -2.29
C TYR A 182 18.28 3.51 -3.63
N GLY A 183 17.30 3.05 -4.39
CA GLY A 183 17.44 2.49 -5.72
C GLY A 183 16.82 3.37 -6.79
N ILE A 184 17.26 3.18 -8.03
CA ILE A 184 16.66 3.71 -9.24
C ILE A 184 16.37 2.54 -10.18
N GLY A 185 15.21 2.55 -10.81
CA GLY A 185 14.72 1.40 -11.55
C GLY A 185 13.61 1.71 -12.54
N CYS A 186 13.37 0.75 -13.42
CA CYS A 186 12.33 0.77 -14.44
C CYS A 186 11.90 -0.68 -14.73
N ARG A 187 10.85 -0.87 -15.52
CA ARG A 187 10.45 -2.22 -15.94
C ARG A 187 11.58 -2.96 -16.64
N TYR A 188 11.79 -4.22 -16.28
CA TYR A 188 12.87 -5.05 -16.83
C TYR A 188 12.71 -5.33 -18.34
N ASP A 189 11.47 -5.33 -18.84
CA ASP A 189 11.10 -5.67 -20.21
C ASP A 189 11.03 -4.45 -21.15
N ASP A 190 11.19 -3.23 -20.62
CA ASP A 190 11.24 -2.01 -21.42
C ASP A 190 12.69 -1.64 -21.80
N LYS A 191 13.10 -2.04 -23.00
CA LYS A 191 14.45 -1.75 -23.51
C LYS A 191 14.78 -0.26 -23.58
N LYS A 192 13.79 0.63 -23.79
CA LYS A 192 14.03 2.07 -23.85
C LYS A 192 14.31 2.61 -22.44
N ALA A 193 13.49 2.21 -21.47
CA ALA A 193 13.67 2.59 -20.07
C ALA A 193 15.00 2.06 -19.50
N VAL A 194 15.36 0.81 -19.80
CA VAL A 194 16.65 0.22 -19.38
C VAL A 194 17.84 0.99 -19.95
N ASN A 195 17.80 1.32 -21.25
CA ASN A 195 18.85 2.15 -21.86
C ASN A 195 18.90 3.55 -21.24
N ARG A 196 17.76 4.12 -20.83
CA ARG A 196 17.72 5.40 -20.11
C ARG A 196 18.40 5.30 -18.75
N ILE A 197 18.22 4.21 -17.98
CA ILE A 197 18.95 4.03 -16.72
C ILE A 197 20.46 3.98 -16.94
N TYR A 198 20.93 3.27 -17.97
CA TYR A 198 22.37 3.27 -18.30
C TYR A 198 22.89 4.69 -18.57
N LYS A 199 22.13 5.51 -19.32
CA LYS A 199 22.49 6.91 -19.61
C LYS A 199 22.47 7.78 -18.36
N ILE A 200 21.40 7.70 -17.55
CA ILE A 200 21.27 8.47 -16.30
C ILE A 200 22.44 8.18 -15.37
N LYS A 201 22.82 6.91 -15.25
CA LYS A 201 23.88 6.49 -14.31
C LYS A 201 25.29 6.64 -14.86
N ASP A 202 25.44 6.95 -16.14
CA ASP A 202 26.71 6.87 -16.86
C ASP A 202 27.42 5.52 -16.63
N ARG A 203 26.66 4.43 -16.80
CA ARG A 203 27.13 3.06 -16.51
C ARG A 203 27.45 2.31 -17.81
N PRO A 204 28.58 1.56 -17.89
CA PRO A 204 28.87 0.72 -19.05
C PRO A 204 27.86 -0.44 -19.19
N LYS A 205 27.46 -0.75 -20.43
CA LYS A 205 26.51 -1.83 -20.75
C LYS A 205 27.01 -3.24 -20.38
N SER A 206 28.32 -3.41 -20.19
CA SER A 206 28.93 -4.66 -19.73
C SER A 206 28.61 -4.98 -18.26
N GLN A 207 28.08 -4.02 -17.51
CA GLN A 207 27.69 -4.22 -16.12
C GLN A 207 26.16 -4.27 -15.97
N PRO A 208 25.55 -5.47 -16.03
CA PRO A 208 24.10 -5.62 -15.94
C PRO A 208 23.57 -5.21 -14.56
N PHE A 209 22.33 -4.75 -14.55
CA PHE A 209 21.59 -4.47 -13.33
C PHE A 209 20.85 -5.71 -12.83
N PRO A 210 20.70 -5.88 -11.51
CA PRO A 210 19.87 -6.96 -10.97
C PRO A 210 18.37 -6.64 -11.13
N TYR A 211 17.58 -7.70 -11.13
CA TYR A 211 16.12 -7.66 -11.21
C TYR A 211 15.55 -7.76 -9.80
N LEU A 212 14.73 -6.79 -9.43
CA LEU A 212 13.95 -6.81 -8.20
C LEU A 212 12.62 -7.52 -8.45
N VAL A 213 12.30 -8.50 -7.60
CA VAL A 213 11.10 -9.34 -7.70
C VAL A 213 10.24 -9.25 -6.45
N SER A 214 8.94 -9.48 -6.58
CA SER A 214 8.00 -9.54 -5.45
C SER A 214 7.70 -10.95 -4.97
N ASN A 215 7.94 -11.96 -5.82
CA ASN A 215 7.70 -13.36 -5.51
C ASN A 215 8.63 -14.27 -6.33
N ILE A 216 8.81 -15.51 -5.87
CA ILE A 216 9.69 -16.50 -6.53
C ILE A 216 9.19 -16.89 -7.93
N GLN A 217 7.89 -16.76 -8.22
CA GLN A 217 7.33 -17.12 -9.52
C GLN A 217 7.83 -16.18 -10.63
N GLN A 218 8.12 -14.91 -10.32
CA GLN A 218 8.76 -13.99 -11.27
C GLN A 218 10.17 -14.45 -11.65
N VAL A 219 10.93 -15.04 -10.72
CA VAL A 219 12.27 -15.60 -11.00
C VAL A 219 12.17 -16.83 -11.88
N LYS A 220 11.32 -17.80 -11.51
CA LYS A 220 11.14 -19.08 -12.23
C LYS A 220 10.69 -18.93 -13.69
N LYS A 221 10.08 -17.78 -14.03
CA LYS A 221 9.74 -17.43 -15.43
C LYS A 221 10.96 -17.07 -16.27
N ILE A 222 12.06 -16.60 -15.66
CA ILE A 222 13.21 -16.01 -16.34
C ILE A 222 14.47 -16.89 -16.19
N ALA A 223 14.65 -17.51 -15.03
CA ALA A 223 15.86 -18.24 -14.67
C ALA A 223 15.55 -19.53 -13.90
N ASP A 224 16.50 -20.46 -13.97
CA ASP A 224 16.44 -21.72 -13.23
C ASP A 224 16.94 -21.50 -11.80
N VAL A 225 16.20 -22.03 -10.82
CA VAL A 225 16.54 -21.95 -9.40
C VAL A 225 17.12 -23.28 -8.96
N THR A 226 18.43 -23.31 -8.71
CA THR A 226 19.14 -24.50 -8.21
C THR A 226 18.81 -24.75 -6.73
N PRO A 227 19.04 -25.96 -6.19
CA PRO A 227 18.82 -26.24 -4.77
C PRO A 227 19.58 -25.30 -3.83
N ILE A 228 20.85 -25.01 -4.13
CA ILE A 228 21.65 -24.06 -3.34
C ILE A 228 21.10 -22.63 -3.41
N ALA A 229 20.58 -22.22 -4.57
CA ALA A 229 19.92 -20.92 -4.69
C ALA A 229 18.60 -20.88 -3.90
N GLN A 230 17.82 -21.97 -3.91
CA GLN A 230 16.57 -22.06 -3.16
C GLN A 230 16.82 -21.94 -1.65
N GLU A 231 17.86 -22.60 -1.12
CA GLU A 231 18.26 -22.48 0.29
C GLU A 231 18.60 -21.02 0.67
N LEU A 232 19.39 -20.34 -0.18
CA LEU A 232 19.73 -18.93 0.04
C LEU A 232 18.50 -18.02 -0.04
N ILE A 233 17.57 -18.30 -0.94
CA ILE A 233 16.30 -17.58 -1.06
C ILE A 233 15.47 -17.74 0.21
N ASP A 234 15.25 -18.97 0.66
CA ASP A 234 14.39 -19.25 1.82
C ASP A 234 14.95 -18.65 3.11
N LYS A 235 16.29 -18.55 3.22
CA LYS A 235 16.96 -17.99 4.39
C LYS A 235 17.05 -16.46 4.36
N HIS A 236 17.25 -15.85 3.20
CA HIS A 236 17.64 -14.44 3.11
C HIS A 236 16.67 -13.53 2.33
N TRP A 237 15.62 -14.07 1.70
CA TRP A 237 14.59 -13.28 1.01
C TRP A 237 13.25 -13.27 1.77
N PRO A 238 12.56 -12.11 1.82
CA PRO A 238 13.00 -10.79 1.38
C PRO A 238 14.18 -10.25 2.19
N GLY A 239 15.14 -9.59 1.54
CA GLY A 239 16.32 -9.04 2.23
C GLY A 239 17.44 -8.52 1.33
N GLY A 240 18.58 -8.25 1.97
CA GLY A 240 19.79 -7.67 1.40
C GLY A 240 20.68 -8.64 0.63
N LEU A 241 20.14 -9.71 0.04
CA LEU A 241 20.90 -10.67 -0.76
C LEU A 241 20.49 -10.61 -2.24
N THR A 242 21.46 -10.45 -3.13
CA THR A 242 21.31 -10.59 -4.58
C THR A 242 21.93 -11.91 -5.02
N ILE A 243 21.16 -12.76 -5.69
CA ILE A 243 21.58 -14.09 -6.14
C ILE A 243 21.66 -14.09 -7.67
N ILE A 244 22.82 -14.43 -8.22
CA ILE A 244 22.99 -14.60 -9.66
C ILE A 244 22.61 -16.03 -10.05
N LEU A 245 21.69 -16.11 -11.01
CA LEU A 245 21.16 -17.34 -11.60
C LEU A 245 21.43 -17.35 -13.11
N LYS A 246 21.37 -18.54 -13.71
CA LYS A 246 21.37 -18.70 -15.17
C LYS A 246 19.94 -18.54 -15.69
N SER A 247 19.76 -17.65 -16.66
CA SER A 247 18.52 -17.54 -17.42
C SER A 247 18.34 -18.75 -18.33
N ARG A 248 17.12 -18.95 -18.84
CA ARG A 248 16.82 -19.97 -19.86
C ARG A 248 17.62 -19.80 -21.17
N HIS A 249 18.20 -18.62 -21.38
CA HIS A 249 19.09 -18.31 -22.50
C HIS A 249 20.57 -18.35 -22.10
N ASN A 250 20.91 -19.01 -20.99
CA ASN A 250 22.26 -19.17 -20.45
C ASN A 250 22.97 -17.84 -20.12
N GLN A 251 22.20 -16.79 -19.78
CA GLN A 251 22.74 -15.50 -19.34
C GLN A 251 22.75 -15.42 -17.81
N LYS A 252 23.81 -14.84 -17.23
CA LYS A 252 23.86 -14.58 -15.77
C LYS A 252 23.03 -13.35 -15.42
N ILE A 253 22.02 -13.53 -14.58
CA ILE A 253 21.13 -12.45 -14.12
C ILE A 253 21.09 -12.46 -12.59
N GLY A 254 21.34 -11.29 -11.98
CA GLY A 254 21.16 -11.11 -10.55
C GLY A 254 19.70 -10.85 -10.21
N PHE A 255 19.16 -11.55 -9.22
CA PHE A 255 17.82 -11.35 -8.69
C PHE A 255 17.89 -10.95 -7.22
N ARG A 256 16.93 -10.14 -6.77
CA ARG A 256 16.76 -9.81 -5.34
C ARG A 256 15.29 -9.59 -5.03
N MET A 257 14.83 -10.09 -3.89
CA MET A 257 13.56 -9.70 -3.30
C MET A 257 13.83 -8.72 -2.15
N PRO A 258 13.69 -7.40 -2.34
CA PRO A 258 14.00 -6.43 -1.29
C PRO A 258 13.00 -6.52 -0.14
N ASN A 259 13.44 -6.40 1.11
CA ASN A 259 12.56 -6.35 2.28
C ASN A 259 11.90 -4.97 2.45
N HIS A 260 11.24 -4.48 1.40
CA HIS A 260 10.54 -3.19 1.39
C HIS A 260 9.11 -3.37 0.92
N LYS A 261 8.16 -3.42 1.87
CA LYS A 261 6.75 -3.81 1.63
C LYS A 261 6.09 -3.02 0.52
N GLU A 262 6.30 -1.71 0.48
CA GLU A 262 5.67 -0.82 -0.52
C GLU A 262 6.20 -1.09 -1.93
N LEU A 263 7.51 -1.36 -2.03
CA LEU A 263 8.17 -1.67 -3.30
C LEU A 263 7.76 -3.06 -3.80
N LEU A 264 7.67 -4.05 -2.92
CA LEU A 264 7.16 -5.38 -3.25
C LEU A 264 5.73 -5.31 -3.80
N LEU A 265 4.87 -4.44 -3.24
CA LEU A 265 3.52 -4.23 -3.75
C LEU A 265 3.51 -3.60 -5.14
N VAL A 266 4.37 -2.60 -5.41
CA VAL A 266 4.53 -2.03 -6.76
C VAL A 266 4.93 -3.11 -7.76
N ILE A 267 5.97 -3.90 -7.44
CA ILE A 267 6.47 -4.96 -8.34
C ILE A 267 5.41 -6.06 -8.56
N ASP A 268 4.67 -6.43 -7.53
CA ASP A 268 3.58 -7.42 -7.63
C ASP A 268 2.45 -6.92 -8.54
N MET A 269 2.03 -5.66 -8.38
CA MET A 269 0.99 -5.06 -9.21
C MET A 269 1.42 -4.84 -10.67
N LEU A 270 2.71 -4.60 -10.92
CA LEU A 270 3.25 -4.54 -12.27
C LEU A 270 3.20 -5.91 -12.97
N GLY A 271 3.16 -7.00 -12.20
CA GLY A 271 3.15 -8.38 -12.70
C GLY A 271 4.50 -8.85 -13.24
N VAL A 272 5.52 -7.98 -13.23
CA VAL A 272 6.85 -8.23 -13.78
C VAL A 272 7.94 -7.68 -12.87
N PRO A 273 9.18 -8.21 -12.95
CA PRO A 273 10.32 -7.61 -12.28
C PRO A 273 10.59 -6.17 -12.73
N ILE A 274 11.30 -5.43 -11.90
CA ILE A 274 11.92 -4.17 -12.29
C ILE A 274 13.43 -4.31 -12.24
N ILE A 275 14.15 -3.54 -13.05
CA ILE A 275 15.56 -3.28 -12.79
C ILE A 275 15.69 -2.49 -11.49
N GLY A 276 16.65 -2.82 -10.63
CA GLY A 276 16.98 -2.00 -9.47
C GLY A 276 18.46 -1.91 -9.20
N THR A 277 18.99 -0.70 -9.11
CA THR A 277 20.39 -0.41 -8.77
C THR A 277 20.42 0.79 -7.84
N SER A 278 21.49 0.98 -7.08
CA SER A 278 21.63 2.15 -6.21
C SER A 278 21.40 3.49 -6.95
N ALA A 279 20.74 4.45 -6.30
CA ALA A 279 20.34 5.74 -6.85
C ALA A 279 21.47 6.79 -6.81
N ASN A 280 22.59 6.48 -7.45
CA ASN A 280 23.76 7.37 -7.56
C ASN A 280 24.35 7.30 -8.98
N PHE A 281 25.13 8.30 -9.37
CA PHE A 281 25.96 8.20 -10.57
C PHE A 281 27.04 7.13 -10.40
N HIS A 282 27.47 6.50 -11.49
CA HIS A 282 28.48 5.44 -11.45
C HIS A 282 29.76 5.91 -10.74
N GLY A 283 30.24 5.13 -9.77
CA GLY A 283 31.42 5.45 -8.96
C GLY A 283 31.17 6.29 -7.71
N GLN A 284 29.99 6.88 -7.55
CA GLN A 284 29.62 7.63 -6.33
C GLN A 284 29.06 6.72 -5.23
N PRO A 285 29.08 7.15 -3.95
CA PRO A 285 28.46 6.38 -2.87
C PRO A 285 26.94 6.27 -3.05
N PRO A 286 26.33 5.14 -2.65
CA PRO A 286 24.88 4.96 -2.71
C PRO A 286 24.18 5.74 -1.57
N PRO A 287 23.05 6.40 -1.85
CA PRO A 287 22.33 7.17 -0.82
C PRO A 287 21.57 6.25 0.15
N ALA A 288 21.78 6.44 1.45
CA ALA A 288 21.07 5.76 2.53
C ALA A 288 19.75 6.46 2.90
N SER A 289 19.60 7.72 2.54
CA SER A 289 18.43 8.54 2.85
C SER A 289 17.99 9.39 1.66
N PHE A 290 16.78 9.95 1.75
CA PHE A 290 16.26 10.84 0.70
C PHE A 290 17.12 12.11 0.57
N ASP A 291 17.62 12.63 1.69
CA ASP A 291 18.42 13.86 1.74
C ASP A 291 19.82 13.68 1.11
N GLU A 292 20.28 12.43 0.95
CA GLU A 292 21.53 12.08 0.28
C GLU A 292 21.37 11.87 -1.24
N LEU A 293 20.14 11.90 -1.78
CA LEU A 293 19.92 11.77 -3.22
C LEU A 293 20.48 12.99 -3.96
N ASP A 294 21.24 12.73 -5.03
CA ASP A 294 21.73 13.81 -5.90
C ASP A 294 20.54 14.54 -6.58
N PRO A 295 20.40 15.87 -6.42
CA PRO A 295 19.31 16.64 -7.03
C PRO A 295 19.20 16.48 -8.56
N LYS A 296 20.32 16.28 -9.27
CA LYS A 296 20.31 16.02 -10.71
C LYS A 296 19.70 14.67 -11.01
N LEU A 297 19.98 13.66 -10.19
CA LEU A 297 19.43 12.32 -10.35
C LEU A 297 17.92 12.32 -10.07
N ILE A 298 17.45 13.11 -9.09
CA ILE A 298 16.02 13.36 -8.84
C ILE A 298 15.35 13.97 -10.08
N GLN A 299 15.95 14.99 -10.70
CA GLN A 299 15.41 15.65 -11.89
C GLN A 299 15.35 14.73 -13.13
N LEU A 300 16.25 13.75 -13.22
CA LEU A 300 16.31 12.80 -14.33
C LEU A 300 15.32 11.63 -14.19
N ALA A 301 14.81 11.38 -12.98
CA ALA A 301 13.77 10.39 -12.73
C ALA A 301 12.37 10.98 -12.99
N ASP A 302 11.42 10.14 -13.39
CA ASP A 302 10.04 10.58 -13.60
C ASP A 302 9.25 10.61 -12.28
N PHE A 303 9.73 9.90 -11.26
CA PHE A 303 9.12 9.87 -9.93
C PHE A 303 10.12 9.48 -8.85
N VAL A 304 9.87 9.96 -7.63
CA VAL A 304 10.59 9.54 -6.42
C VAL A 304 9.61 9.06 -5.36
N ILE A 305 9.71 7.79 -4.99
CA ILE A 305 8.99 7.22 -3.86
C ILE A 305 9.64 7.75 -2.59
N GLY A 306 8.87 8.44 -1.76
CA GLY A 306 9.33 8.89 -0.45
C GLY A 306 9.47 7.71 0.52
N GLY A 307 10.28 7.85 1.57
CA GLY A 307 10.46 6.82 2.59
C GLY A 307 11.85 6.84 3.19
N ARG A 308 12.22 5.75 3.88
CA ARG A 308 13.57 5.57 4.44
C ARG A 308 14.16 4.28 3.89
N ALA A 309 15.44 4.30 3.51
CA ALA A 309 16.16 3.08 3.21
C ALA A 309 16.70 2.43 4.50
N GLY A 310 16.97 1.12 4.45
CA GLY A 310 17.10 0.29 5.64
C GLY A 310 18.49 0.12 6.25
N GLY A 311 19.58 0.66 5.70
CA GLY A 311 20.87 0.49 6.40
C GLY A 311 22.15 1.05 5.76
N GLY A 312 22.09 1.72 4.61
CA GLY A 312 23.26 2.36 3.97
C GLY A 312 24.28 1.41 3.34
N ILE A 313 24.20 0.11 3.64
CA ILE A 313 25.06 -0.92 3.05
C ILE A 313 24.28 -1.62 1.93
N GLU A 314 24.88 -1.75 0.76
CA GLU A 314 24.27 -2.43 -0.39
C GLU A 314 24.07 -3.93 -0.15
N SER A 315 23.28 -4.58 -1.02
CA SER A 315 23.11 -6.04 -0.96
C SER A 315 24.41 -6.79 -1.24
N THR A 316 24.60 -7.90 -0.53
CA THR A 316 25.59 -8.92 -0.86
C THR A 316 25.24 -9.52 -2.21
N VAL A 317 26.21 -9.76 -3.08
CA VAL A 317 26.00 -10.38 -4.40
C VAL A 317 26.74 -11.71 -4.44
N VAL A 318 25.99 -12.79 -4.67
CA VAL A 318 26.53 -14.15 -4.76
C VAL A 318 26.23 -14.77 -6.12
N ASP A 319 27.23 -15.38 -6.73
CA ASP A 319 27.12 -16.17 -7.95
C ASP A 319 26.93 -17.65 -7.61
N THR A 320 25.71 -18.14 -7.85
CA THR A 320 25.32 -19.55 -7.65
C THR A 320 25.39 -20.36 -8.95
N THR A 321 25.89 -19.76 -10.03
CA THR A 321 26.04 -20.42 -11.35
C THR A 321 27.36 -21.18 -11.48
N VAL A 322 28.19 -21.14 -10.45
CA VAL A 322 29.51 -21.77 -10.31
C VAL A 322 29.56 -22.56 -9.01
N ASP A 323 30.40 -23.59 -8.96
CA ASP A 323 30.64 -24.43 -7.79
C ASP A 323 32.15 -24.43 -7.49
N PRO A 324 32.61 -24.02 -6.29
CA PRO A 324 31.82 -23.47 -5.18
C PRO A 324 31.18 -22.12 -5.53
N ILE A 325 30.10 -21.75 -4.81
CA ILE A 325 29.46 -20.44 -4.97
C ILE A 325 30.47 -19.32 -4.77
N LYS A 326 30.34 -18.23 -5.52
CA LYS A 326 31.29 -17.12 -5.48
C LYS A 326 30.66 -15.82 -4.99
N ILE A 327 31.13 -15.28 -3.88
CA ILE A 327 30.73 -13.96 -3.41
C ILE A 327 31.41 -12.89 -4.29
N LEU A 328 30.62 -12.16 -5.07
CA LEU A 328 31.12 -11.08 -5.94
C LEU A 328 31.16 -9.73 -5.24
N ARG A 329 30.29 -9.52 -4.24
CA ARG A 329 30.28 -8.31 -3.40
C ARG A 329 29.84 -8.66 -2.00
N LYS A 330 30.64 -8.28 -1.00
CA LYS A 330 30.25 -8.30 0.42
C LYS A 330 29.34 -7.10 0.70
N GLY A 331 28.25 -7.31 1.42
CA GLY A 331 27.24 -6.30 1.70
C GLY A 331 26.45 -6.61 2.96
N ALA A 332 25.16 -6.27 2.97
CA ALA A 332 24.28 -6.36 4.14
C ALA A 332 24.08 -7.77 4.72
N ILE A 333 24.41 -8.83 3.97
CA ILE A 333 24.29 -10.23 4.39
C ILE A 333 25.67 -10.90 4.41
N ALA A 334 26.06 -11.49 5.54
CA ALA A 334 27.21 -12.39 5.62
C ALA A 334 26.79 -13.81 5.23
N LEU A 335 27.54 -14.45 4.33
CA LEU A 335 27.32 -15.80 3.81
C LEU A 335 28.47 -16.73 4.19
#